data_AF-A0A1M4X8S5-F1
#
_entry.id   AF-A0A1M4X8S5-F1
#
_cell.length_a   1.000
_cell.length_b   1.000
_cell.length_c   1.000
_cell.angle_alpha   90.00
_cell.angle_beta   90.00
_cell.angle_gamma   90.00
#
_symmetry.space_group_name_H-M   'P 1'
#
loop_
_entity.id
_entity.type
_entity.pdbx_description
1 polymer ?
#
loop_
_entity_poly.entity_id
_entity_poly.type
_entity_poly.pdbx_seq_one_letter_code
_entity_poly.pdbx_strand_id
1 'polypeptide(L)'
;MNCRDIVKKLESEHFTTIKNQGSWFEEGSVMYTKEIKENIFLLFILLKDLKTESIRALIARFDEAENIGKKEPQQIMFYLSIKCIEDLHYFEKYLKATTDELAAF
;
A
#
# COMPACT_ATOMS: atom_id res chain seq x y z
N MET A 1 -10.15 -7.95 9.11
CA MET A 1 -9.21 -6.83 9.33
C MET A 1 -9.91 -5.53 8.95
N ASN A 2 -9.59 -4.38 9.54
CA ASN A 2 -10.09 -3.07 9.08
C ASN A 2 -8.92 -2.14 8.70
N CYS A 3 -9.18 -1.00 8.06
CA CYS A 3 -8.14 -0.06 7.61
C CYS A 3 -7.25 0.46 8.76
N ARG A 4 -7.80 0.65 9.97
CA ARG A 4 -7.03 1.05 11.16
C ARG A 4 -6.08 -0.04 11.64
N ASP A 5 -6.47 -1.30 11.56
CA ASP A 5 -5.60 -2.44 11.89
C ASP A 5 -4.42 -2.54 10.92
N ILE A 6 -4.67 -2.25 9.63
CA ILE A 6 -3.63 -2.18 8.61
C ILE A 6 -2.65 -1.06 8.92
N VAL A 7 -3.13 0.15 9.24
CA VAL A 7 -2.25 1.28 9.63
C VAL A 7 -1.35 0.93 10.81
N LYS A 8 -1.94 0.39 11.88
CA LYS A 8 -1.16 -0.02 13.07
C LYS A 8 -0.08 -1.04 12.71
N LYS A 9 -0.40 -1.97 11.81
CA LYS A 9 0.57 -2.97 11.33
C LYS A 9 1.68 -2.32 10.51
N LEU A 10 1.36 -1.41 9.61
CA LEU A 10 2.35 -0.66 8.81
C LEU A 10 3.30 0.16 9.69
N GLU A 11 2.76 0.84 10.70
CA GLU A 11 3.55 1.59 11.69
C GLU A 11 4.50 0.68 12.47
N SER A 12 4.09 -0.56 12.79
CA SER A 12 4.94 -1.53 13.49
C SER A 12 6.00 -2.20 12.60
N GLU A 13 5.81 -2.22 11.28
CA GLU A 13 6.65 -2.95 10.30
C GLU A 13 7.76 -2.08 9.66
N HIS A 14 8.10 -0.96 10.30
CA HIS A 14 9.14 0.00 9.89
C HIS A 14 8.88 0.68 8.53
N PHE A 15 7.61 0.90 8.17
CA PHE A 15 7.30 1.74 7.02
C PHE A 15 7.59 3.20 7.33
N THR A 16 8.13 3.93 6.34
CA THR A 16 8.31 5.38 6.41
C THR A 16 7.06 6.08 5.89
N THR A 17 6.52 7.00 6.68
CA THR A 17 5.37 7.80 6.29
C THR A 17 5.80 9.00 5.44
N ILE A 18 5.22 9.14 4.26
CA ILE A 18 5.47 10.23 3.33
C ILE A 18 4.16 10.97 3.06
N LYS A 19 4.20 12.29 3.11
CA LYS A 19 3.07 13.15 2.71
C LYS A 19 3.09 13.33 1.20
N ASN A 20 1.92 13.25 0.58
CA ASN A 20 1.79 13.60 -0.83
C ASN A 20 2.06 15.10 -1.04
N GLN A 21 3.03 15.41 -1.90
CA GLN A 21 3.44 16.77 -2.26
C GLN A 21 3.30 17.04 -3.77
N GLY A 22 2.93 16.02 -4.55
CA GLY A 22 2.75 16.09 -5.99
C GLY A 22 1.31 15.79 -6.41
N SER A 23 1.07 15.77 -7.72
CA SER A 23 -0.25 15.55 -8.32
C SER A 23 -0.59 14.08 -8.56
N TRP A 24 0.34 13.16 -8.28
CA TRP A 24 0.18 11.73 -8.61
C TRP A 24 -0.85 11.02 -7.71
N PHE A 25 -0.98 11.44 -6.45
CA PHE A 25 -2.02 10.94 -5.55
C PHE A 25 -2.99 12.07 -5.17
N GLU A 26 -4.15 11.69 -4.65
CA GLU A 26 -5.17 12.61 -4.18
C GLU A 26 -4.64 13.51 -3.04
N GLU A 27 -5.11 14.75 -2.99
CA GLU A 27 -4.73 15.70 -1.94
C GLU A 27 -5.13 15.17 -0.56
N GLY A 28 -4.23 15.28 0.42
CA GLY A 28 -4.45 14.75 1.77
C GLY A 28 -4.21 13.25 1.94
N SER A 29 -3.76 12.55 0.89
CA SER A 29 -3.35 11.14 0.98
C SER A 29 -2.11 10.97 1.87
N VAL A 30 -2.12 9.93 2.69
CA VAL A 30 -0.98 9.53 3.51
C VAL A 30 -0.37 8.27 2.92
N MET A 31 0.94 8.26 2.70
CA MET A 31 1.64 7.12 2.11
C MET A 31 2.57 6.48 3.14
N TYR A 32 2.58 5.17 3.18
CA TYR A 32 3.51 4.36 3.94
C TYR A 32 4.37 3.59 2.95
N THR A 33 5.69 3.72 3.05
CA THR A 33 6.61 3.13 2.07
C THR A 33 7.68 2.30 2.73
N LYS A 34 8.10 1.23 2.07
CA LYS A 34 9.23 0.39 2.46
C LYS A 34 9.97 -0.03 1.21
N GLU A 35 11.27 0.20 1.19
CA GLU A 35 12.12 -0.34 0.13
C GLU A 35 12.21 -1.87 0.29
N ILE A 36 11.93 -2.60 -0.79
CA ILE A 36 11.95 -4.07 -0.80
C ILE A 36 13.06 -4.62 -1.69
N LYS A 37 13.60 -3.79 -2.59
CA LYS A 37 14.77 -4.02 -3.42
C LYS A 37 15.26 -2.66 -3.90
N GLU A 38 16.52 -2.55 -4.31
CA GLU A 38 17.11 -1.30 -4.82
C GLU A 38 16.15 -0.56 -5.75
N ASN A 39 15.75 0.64 -5.34
CA ASN A 39 14.84 1.54 -6.06
C ASN A 39 13.42 1.02 -6.29
N ILE A 40 13.05 -0.10 -5.67
CA ILE A 40 11.72 -0.72 -5.73
C ILE A 40 11.08 -0.67 -4.34
N PHE A 41 9.92 -0.03 -4.28
CA PHE A 41 9.23 0.26 -3.05
C PHE A 41 7.87 -0.43 -3.02
N LEU A 42 7.52 -0.93 -1.85
CA LEU A 42 6.15 -1.29 -1.49
C LEU A 42 5.50 -0.05 -0.87
N LEU A 43 4.39 0.40 -1.45
CA LEU A 43 3.65 1.56 -1.00
C LEU A 43 2.24 1.18 -0.58
N PHE A 44 1.79 1.72 0.55
CA PHE A 44 0.39 1.76 0.94
C PHE A 44 -0.07 3.21 0.98
N ILE A 45 -1.07 3.56 0.19
CA ILE A 45 -1.66 4.90 0.16
C ILE A 45 -3.04 4.84 0.78
N LEU A 46 -3.23 5.62 1.84
CA LEU A 46 -4.52 5.84 2.45
C LEU A 46 -5.15 7.09 1.85
N LEU A 47 -6.28 6.89 1.19
CA LEU A 47 -7.08 7.96 0.63
C LEU A 47 -8.14 8.36 1.64
N LYS A 48 -8.20 9.65 1.94
CA LYS A 48 -9.17 10.21 2.86
C LYS A 48 -10.43 10.58 2.09
N ASP A 49 -11.28 9.60 1.80
CA ASP A 49 -12.62 9.89 1.27
C ASP A 49 -13.63 10.05 2.42
N LEU A 50 -14.59 10.96 2.25
CA LEU A 50 -15.55 11.41 3.27
C LEU A 50 -16.57 10.32 3.68
N LYS A 51 -16.56 9.16 3.02
CA LYS A 51 -17.51 8.07 3.24
C LYS A 51 -16.87 6.70 3.51
N THR A 52 -15.66 6.44 3.03
CA THR A 52 -14.95 5.16 3.18
C THR A 52 -13.44 5.34 3.13
N GLU A 53 -12.71 4.85 4.14
CA GLU A 53 -11.25 4.75 4.08
C GLU A 53 -10.87 3.72 3.00
N SER A 54 -10.25 4.16 1.90
CA SER A 54 -9.75 3.28 0.85
C SER A 54 -8.23 3.22 0.86
N ILE A 55 -7.70 2.02 0.63
CA ILE A 55 -6.26 1.75 0.62
C ILE A 55 -5.86 1.34 -0.78
N ARG A 56 -4.77 1.92 -1.29
CA ARG A 56 -4.07 1.41 -2.48
C ARG A 56 -2.75 0.79 -2.04
N ALA A 57 -2.43 -0.38 -2.57
CA ALA A 57 -1.12 -1.00 -2.42
C ALA A 57 -0.42 -1.07 -3.76
N LEU A 58 0.83 -0.62 -3.84
CA LEU A 58 1.65 -0.66 -5.05
C LEU A 58 3.02 -1.27 -4.79
N ILE A 59 3.55 -1.95 -5.80
CA ILE A 59 4.98 -2.16 -5.95
C ILE A 59 5.42 -1.30 -7.13
N ALA A 60 6.30 -0.34 -6.88
CA ALA A 60 6.71 0.61 -7.90
C ALA A 60 8.18 0.97 -7.80
N ARG A 61 8.79 1.29 -8.95
CA ARG A 61 10.16 1.74 -9.06
C ARG A 61 10.23 3.26 -9.08
N PHE A 62 11.11 3.82 -8.26
CA PHE A 62 11.44 5.24 -8.24
C PHE A 62 12.95 5.40 -8.39
N ASP A 63 13.40 6.51 -8.99
CA ASP A 63 14.85 6.83 -9.06
C ASP A 63 15.48 6.89 -7.67
N GLU A 64 14.75 7.50 -6.73
CA GLU A 64 15.18 7.75 -5.35
C GLU A 64 13.93 7.78 -4.46
N ALA A 65 14.07 7.39 -3.18
CA ALA A 65 12.97 7.39 -2.22
C ALA A 65 12.33 8.79 -2.04
N GLU A 66 13.12 9.84 -2.19
CA GLU A 66 12.72 11.25 -2.04
C GLU A 66 11.73 11.72 -3.10
N ASN A 67 11.63 10.98 -4.21
CA ASN A 67 10.71 11.24 -5.31
C ASN A 67 9.32 10.67 -5.04
N ILE A 68 9.18 9.75 -4.08
CA ILE A 68 7.90 9.17 -3.71
C ILE A 68 6.98 10.28 -3.20
N GLY A 69 5.80 10.40 -3.80
CA GLY A 69 4.84 11.44 -3.44
C GLY A 69 5.11 12.81 -4.06
N LYS A 70 6.18 12.99 -4.83
CA LYS A 70 6.44 14.22 -5.61
C LYS A 70 6.18 14.03 -7.09
N LYS A 71 6.61 12.89 -7.64
CA LYS A 71 6.47 12.54 -9.06
C LYS A 71 5.96 11.11 -9.23
N GLU A 72 5.54 10.80 -10.45
CA GLU A 72 5.16 9.45 -10.86
C GLU A 72 6.34 8.47 -10.72
N PRO A 73 6.11 7.19 -10.34
CA PRO A 73 7.12 6.16 -10.44
C PRO A 73 7.52 5.93 -11.91
N GLN A 74 8.76 5.50 -12.12
CA GLN A 74 9.22 5.07 -13.44
C GLN A 74 8.47 3.84 -13.96
N GLN A 75 8.07 2.97 -13.03
CA GLN A 75 7.37 1.74 -13.36
C GLN A 75 6.48 1.31 -12.21
N ILE A 76 5.25 0.90 -12.52
CA ILE A 76 4.37 0.18 -11.60
C ILE A 76 4.46 -1.30 -11.94
N MET A 77 4.83 -2.12 -10.96
CA MET A 77 4.95 -3.57 -11.10
C MET A 77 3.72 -4.29 -10.54
N PHE A 78 3.04 -3.68 -9.58
CA PHE A 78 1.81 -4.18 -8.98
C PHE A 78 0.93 -3.03 -8.52
N TYR A 79 -0.39 -3.21 -8.64
CA TYR A 79 -1.40 -2.27 -8.14
C TYR A 79 -2.61 -3.03 -7.61
N LEU A 80 -2.99 -2.74 -6.38
CA LEU A 80 -4.23 -3.21 -5.75
C LEU A 80 -4.96 -2.03 -5.14
N SER A 81 -6.27 -1.96 -5.36
CA SER A 81 -7.15 -0.97 -4.73
C SER A 81 -8.17 -1.70 -3.88
N ILE A 82 -8.18 -1.38 -2.59
CA ILE A 82 -9.11 -1.90 -1.59
C ILE A 82 -10.08 -0.75 -1.29
N LYS A 83 -11.29 -0.82 -1.85
CA LYS A 83 -12.27 0.28 -1.79
C LYS A 83 -13.33 0.06 -0.72
N CYS A 84 -13.53 -1.19 -0.32
CA CYS A 84 -14.48 -1.55 0.73
C CYS A 84 -14.00 -2.74 1.58
N ILE A 85 -14.71 -3.02 2.67
CA ILE A 85 -14.36 -4.11 3.59
C ILE A 85 -14.50 -5.49 2.93
N GLU A 86 -15.38 -5.60 1.93
CA GLU A 86 -15.56 -6.79 1.12
C GLU A 86 -14.30 -7.10 0.29
N ASP A 87 -13.67 -6.10 -0.33
CA ASP A 87 -12.41 -6.27 -1.06
C ASP A 87 -11.31 -6.82 -0.14
N LEU A 88 -11.27 -6.29 1.08
CA LEU A 88 -10.32 -6.75 2.10
C LEU A 88 -10.61 -8.19 2.54
N HIS A 89 -11.89 -8.56 2.65
CA HIS A 89 -12.30 -9.92 3.00
C HIS A 89 -11.92 -10.93 1.90
N TYR A 90 -12.04 -10.57 0.62
CA TYR A 90 -11.55 -11.39 -0.48
C TYR A 90 -10.03 -11.51 -0.46
N PHE A 91 -9.32 -10.40 -0.24
CA PHE A 91 -7.86 -10.40 -0.12
C PHE A 91 -7.38 -11.32 1.01
N GLU A 92 -8.02 -11.27 2.20
CA GLU A 92 -7.72 -12.19 3.30
C GLU A 92 -7.93 -13.66 2.93
N LYS A 93 -8.98 -13.98 2.17
CA LYS A 93 -9.23 -15.36 1.72
C LYS A 93 -8.11 -15.85 0.80
N TYR A 94 -7.66 -15.03 -0.14
CA TYR A 94 -6.53 -15.38 -1.01
C TYR A 94 -5.23 -15.59 -0.22
N LEU A 95 -4.96 -14.74 0.78
CA LEU A 95 -3.77 -14.88 1.64
C LEU A 95 -3.84 -16.11 2.56
N LYS A 96 -5.03 -16.50 3.02
CA LYS A 96 -5.20 -17.70 3.86
C LYS A 96 -5.11 -18.99 3.04
N ALA A 97 -5.63 -19.00 1.81
CA ALA A 97 -5.54 -20.16 0.91
C ALA A 97 -4.09 -20.59 0.66
N THR A 98 -3.16 -19.64 0.54
CA THR A 98 -1.72 -19.95 0.41
C THR A 98 -1.09 -20.53 1.66
N THR A 99 -1.62 -20.26 2.86
CA THR A 99 -1.07 -20.81 4.12
C THR A 99 -1.50 -22.25 4.33
N ASP A 100 -2.74 -22.59 3.96
CA ASP A 100 -3.26 -23.96 4.06
C ASP A 100 -2.69 -24.88 2.96
N GLU A 101 -2.36 -24.34 1.78
CA GLU A 101 -1.70 -25.11 0.71
C GLU A 101 -0.19 -25.29 0.94
N LEU A 102 0.49 -24.38 1.65
CA LEU A 102 1.90 -24.55 2.03
C LEU A 102 2.10 -25.43 3.27
N ALA A 103 1.06 -25.61 4.10
CA ALA A 103 1.09 -26.56 5.22
C ALA A 103 0.89 -28.03 4.79
N ALA A 104 0.60 -28.27 3.50
CA ALA A 104 0.40 -29.58 2.90
C ALA A 104 1.67 -30.15 2.21
N PHE A 105 2.83 -29.49 2.34
CA PHE A 105 4.12 -29.95 1.82
C PHE A 105 5.18 -30.09 2.91
#